data_AF-A0A1E1GEV7-F1
#
_entry.id   AF-A0A1E1GEV7-F1
#
_cell.length_a   1.000
_cell.length_b   1.000
_cell.length_c   1.000
_cell.angle_alpha   90.00
_cell.angle_beta   90.00
_cell.angle_gamma   90.00
#
_symmetry.space_group_name_H-M   'P 1'
#
loop_
_entity.id
_entity.type
_entity.pdbx_description
1 polymer ?
#
loop_
_entity_poly.entity_id
_entity_poly.type
_entity_poly.pdbx_seq_one_letter_code
_entity_poly.pdbx_strand_id
1 'polypeptide(L)'
;ADVNQPLLDALNRRTSYTVRIVGDNTQVDTVSNVSAVHSGSQDAVALIAVADLVTTAVGPQILEKIAGTIAQGLVKRHNDGNTRPLNIIACENMVRGTSQLKQHVLKLLPEGHQEWVVEHVGFVDSAVD
;
A
#
# COMPACT_ATOMS: atom_id res chain seq x y z
N ALA A 1 -2.04 6.31 -1.82
CA ALA A 1 -2.11 6.39 -3.29
C ALA A 1 -3.53 6.11 -3.73
N ASP A 2 -4.06 6.82 -4.73
CA ASP A 2 -5.46 6.70 -5.17
C ASP A 2 -5.57 6.99 -6.68
N VAL A 3 -6.73 6.79 -7.31
CA VAL A 3 -7.01 7.18 -8.70
C VAL A 3 -7.82 8.48 -8.80
N ASN A 4 -8.43 8.92 -7.69
CA ASN A 4 -9.28 10.11 -7.65
C ASN A 4 -8.43 11.39 -7.65
N GLN A 5 -8.21 11.99 -8.82
CA GLN A 5 -7.37 13.17 -8.97
C GLN A 5 -7.77 14.36 -8.05
N PRO A 6 -9.06 14.76 -7.95
CA PRO A 6 -9.47 15.78 -6.98
C PRO A 6 -9.07 15.49 -5.53
N LEU A 7 -9.11 14.23 -5.09
CA LEU A 7 -8.67 13.83 -3.76
C LEU A 7 -7.15 13.96 -3.60
N LEU A 8 -6.38 13.50 -4.60
CA LEU A 8 -4.93 13.62 -4.61
C LEU A 8 -4.50 15.09 -4.50
N ASP A 9 -5.10 15.96 -5.32
CA ASP A 9 -4.82 17.40 -5.32
C ASP A 9 -5.17 18.05 -3.98
N ALA A 10 -6.29 17.64 -3.37
CA ALA A 10 -6.70 18.15 -2.06
C ALA A 10 -5.72 17.73 -0.95
N LEU A 11 -5.28 16.47 -0.94
CA LEU A 11 -4.30 15.96 0.03
C LEU A 11 -2.95 16.66 -0.13
N ASN A 12 -2.45 16.80 -1.35
CA ASN A 12 -1.16 17.45 -1.62
C ASN A 12 -1.19 18.95 -1.35
N ARG A 13 -2.31 19.63 -1.58
CA ARG A 13 -2.47 21.06 -1.27
C ARG A 13 -2.56 21.33 0.23
N ARG A 14 -3.30 20.50 0.97
CA ARG A 14 -3.57 20.73 2.40
C ARG A 14 -2.53 20.10 3.31
N THR A 15 -1.89 19.01 2.87
CA THR A 15 -0.92 18.19 3.64
C THR A 15 -1.43 17.68 4.99
N SER A 16 -2.73 17.83 5.23
CA SER A 16 -3.43 17.51 6.46
C SER A 16 -4.95 17.43 6.26
N TYR A 17 -5.63 16.73 7.15
CA TYR A 17 -7.10 16.68 7.25
C TYR A 17 -7.51 16.37 8.69
N THR A 18 -8.77 16.66 9.03
CA THR A 18 -9.33 16.38 10.35
C THR A 18 -10.18 15.11 10.33
N VAL A 19 -10.07 14.33 11.39
CA VAL A 19 -10.90 13.15 11.65
C VAL A 19 -11.74 13.44 12.88
N ARG A 20 -13.06 13.46 12.71
CA ARG A 20 -13.99 13.60 13.83
C ARG A 20 -14.35 12.21 14.37
N ILE A 21 -13.91 11.92 15.58
CA ILE A 21 -14.16 10.66 16.27
C ILE A 21 -15.37 10.88 17.18
N VAL A 22 -16.43 10.08 16.96
CA VAL A 22 -17.71 10.21 17.65
C VAL A 22 -17.97 8.96 18.47
N GLY A 23 -18.16 9.12 19.78
CA GLY A 23 -18.57 8.08 20.72
C GLY A 23 -19.27 8.74 21.91
N ASP A 24 -19.01 8.26 23.14
CA ASP A 24 -19.54 8.88 24.36
C ASP A 24 -19.10 10.36 24.50
N ASN A 25 -17.91 10.69 23.99
CA ASN A 25 -17.43 12.05 23.80
C ASN A 25 -17.09 12.28 22.32
N THR A 26 -17.22 13.53 21.86
CA THR A 26 -16.79 13.93 20.51
C THR A 26 -15.42 14.58 20.57
N GLN A 27 -14.48 14.11 19.77
CA GLN A 27 -13.16 14.71 19.59
C GLN A 27 -12.83 14.88 18.10
N VAL A 28 -11.95 15.84 17.80
CA VAL A 28 -11.48 16.12 16.45
C VAL A 28 -9.96 16.07 16.44
N ASP A 29 -9.43 15.06 15.78
CA ASP A 29 -8.00 14.87 15.63
C ASP A 29 -7.54 15.40 14.27
N THR A 30 -6.31 15.92 14.20
CA THR A 30 -5.71 16.37 12.95
C THR A 30 -4.63 15.39 12.52
N VAL A 31 -4.76 14.86 11.31
CA VAL A 31 -3.73 14.06 10.65
C VAL A 31 -2.91 15.00 9.77
N SER A 32 -1.59 15.02 9.94
CA SER A 32 -0.66 15.89 9.20
C SER A 32 0.47 15.09 8.55
N ASN A 33 1.30 15.75 7.74
CA ASN A 33 2.43 15.15 7.01
C ASN A 33 1.99 14.07 6.02
N VAL A 34 0.86 14.31 5.35
CA VAL A 34 0.34 13.43 4.31
C VAL A 34 0.59 14.00 2.93
N SER A 35 0.89 13.11 1.99
CA SER A 35 0.95 13.37 0.56
C SER A 35 0.31 12.21 -0.20
N ALA A 36 0.03 12.43 -1.47
CA ALA A 36 -0.69 11.46 -2.28
C ALA A 36 -0.13 11.40 -3.71
N VAL A 37 -0.06 10.19 -4.25
CA VAL A 37 0.33 9.91 -5.64
C VAL A 37 -0.75 9.08 -6.31
N HIS A 38 -0.79 9.11 -7.64
CA HIS A 38 -1.69 8.25 -8.39
C HIS A 38 -1.26 6.77 -8.27
N SER A 39 -2.19 5.86 -7.99
CA SER A 39 -1.88 4.45 -7.67
C SER A 39 -1.25 3.66 -8.83
N GLY A 40 -1.48 4.06 -10.07
CA GLY A 40 -0.85 3.49 -11.27
C GLY A 40 0.40 4.24 -11.78
N SER A 41 0.95 5.18 -11.01
CA SER A 41 2.07 6.02 -11.46
C SER A 41 3.44 5.42 -11.14
N GLN A 42 4.49 5.91 -11.83
CA GLN A 42 5.88 5.58 -11.50
C GLN A 42 6.30 6.10 -10.12
N ASP A 43 5.68 7.17 -9.62
CA ASP A 43 5.93 7.67 -8.26
C ASP A 43 5.46 6.66 -7.21
N ALA A 44 4.32 5.98 -7.44
CA ALA A 44 3.86 4.92 -6.55
C ALA A 44 4.84 3.73 -6.53
N VAL A 45 5.36 3.34 -7.70
CA VAL A 45 6.40 2.30 -7.82
C VAL A 45 7.67 2.70 -7.05
N ALA A 46 8.13 3.95 -7.22
CA ALA A 46 9.31 4.47 -6.53
C ALA A 46 9.13 4.50 -5.01
N LEU A 47 7.93 4.87 -4.52
CA LEU A 47 7.64 4.89 -3.08
C LEU A 47 7.62 3.48 -2.49
N ILE A 48 7.04 2.50 -3.17
CA ILE A 48 7.06 1.09 -2.73
C ILE A 48 8.49 0.57 -2.63
N ALA A 49 9.37 0.98 -3.56
CA ALA A 49 10.77 0.57 -3.55
C ALA A 49 11.54 1.02 -2.29
N VAL A 50 11.13 2.11 -1.65
CA VAL A 50 11.82 2.67 -0.47
C VAL A 50 11.04 2.55 0.84
N ALA A 51 9.75 2.23 0.79
CA ALA A 51 8.90 2.15 1.96
C ALA A 51 9.31 1.04 2.95
N ASP A 52 8.96 1.21 4.22
CA ASP A 52 9.10 0.19 5.26
C ASP A 52 7.79 -0.59 5.48
N LEU A 53 6.66 0.01 5.11
CA LEU A 53 5.32 -0.53 5.27
C LEU A 53 4.44 -0.12 4.08
N VAL A 54 3.68 -1.07 3.55
CA VAL A 54 2.62 -0.81 2.58
C VAL A 54 1.30 -1.34 3.13
N THR A 55 0.30 -0.47 3.22
CA THR A 55 -1.05 -0.84 3.69
C THR A 55 -2.11 -0.60 2.61
N THR A 56 -3.18 -1.38 2.60
CA THR A 56 -4.32 -1.18 1.69
C THR A 56 -5.65 -1.13 2.44
N ALA A 57 -6.61 -0.38 1.91
CA ALA A 57 -8.02 -0.34 2.32
C ALA A 57 -8.87 0.07 1.10
N VAL A 58 -8.78 -0.72 0.03
CA VAL A 58 -9.28 -0.41 -1.32
C VAL A 58 -10.46 -1.28 -1.78
N GLY A 59 -10.78 -2.31 -1.01
CA GLY A 59 -11.79 -3.32 -1.30
C GLY A 59 -11.25 -4.52 -2.12
N PRO A 60 -11.86 -5.72 -1.96
CA PRO A 60 -11.42 -6.96 -2.60
C PRO A 60 -11.16 -6.84 -4.11
N GLN A 61 -12.06 -6.16 -4.83
CA GLN A 61 -12.01 -6.05 -6.29
C GLN A 61 -10.85 -5.19 -6.80
N ILE A 62 -10.26 -4.37 -5.93
CA ILE A 62 -9.17 -3.45 -6.29
C ILE A 62 -7.81 -4.05 -5.94
N LEU A 63 -7.72 -5.04 -5.03
CA LEU A 63 -6.47 -5.71 -4.67
C LEU A 63 -5.72 -6.26 -5.89
N GLU A 64 -6.42 -6.93 -6.80
CA GLU A 64 -5.81 -7.44 -8.03
C GLU A 64 -5.28 -6.31 -8.93
N LYS A 65 -5.98 -5.18 -8.98
CA LYS A 65 -5.59 -4.03 -9.83
C LYS A 65 -4.31 -3.36 -9.34
N ILE A 66 -4.12 -3.26 -8.02
CA ILE A 66 -2.92 -2.64 -7.43
C ILE A 66 -1.73 -3.60 -7.36
N ALA A 67 -1.95 -4.91 -7.53
CA ALA A 67 -0.89 -5.92 -7.46
C ALA A 67 0.22 -5.68 -8.50
N GLY A 68 -0.12 -5.16 -9.68
CA GLY A 68 0.86 -4.81 -10.71
C GLY A 68 1.82 -3.71 -10.29
N THR A 69 1.32 -2.62 -9.69
CA THR A 69 2.16 -1.53 -9.17
C THR A 69 3.05 -2.04 -8.03
N ILE A 70 2.51 -2.88 -7.15
CA ILE A 70 3.28 -3.49 -6.05
C ILE A 70 4.40 -4.36 -6.61
N ALA A 71 4.10 -5.25 -7.56
CA ALA A 71 5.11 -6.11 -8.20
C ALA A 71 6.24 -5.27 -8.84
N GLN A 72 5.90 -4.21 -9.57
CA GLN A 72 6.90 -3.30 -10.14
C GLN A 72 7.75 -2.61 -9.05
N GLY A 73 7.12 -2.19 -7.96
CA GLY A 73 7.81 -1.58 -6.81
C GLY A 73 8.78 -2.56 -6.13
N LEU A 74 8.40 -3.83 -6.00
CA LEU A 74 9.26 -4.88 -5.44
C LEU A 74 10.44 -5.22 -6.36
N VAL A 75 10.21 -5.30 -7.68
CA VAL A 75 11.28 -5.48 -8.67
C VAL A 75 12.26 -4.31 -8.59
N LYS A 76 11.76 -3.08 -8.53
CA LYS A 76 12.61 -1.90 -8.34
C LYS A 76 13.39 -1.96 -7.03
N ARG A 77 12.73 -2.31 -5.92
CA ARG A 77 13.37 -2.48 -4.60
C ARG A 77 14.55 -3.45 -4.66
N HIS A 78 14.35 -4.59 -5.32
CA HIS A 78 15.39 -5.60 -5.54
C HIS A 78 16.56 -5.05 -6.37
N ASN A 79 16.25 -4.42 -7.51
CA ASN A 79 17.27 -3.86 -8.41
C ASN A 79 18.08 -2.72 -7.77
N ASP A 80 17.47 -1.96 -6.86
CA ASP A 80 18.14 -0.91 -6.08
C ASP A 80 19.00 -1.50 -4.93
N GLY A 81 19.01 -2.82 -4.74
CA GLY A 81 19.78 -3.51 -3.70
C GLY A 81 19.21 -3.31 -2.28
N ASN A 82 17.97 -2.87 -2.15
CA ASN A 82 17.36 -2.57 -0.85
C ASN A 82 16.81 -3.84 -0.18
N THR A 83 17.62 -4.45 0.68
CA THR A 83 17.28 -5.66 1.45
C THR A 83 16.62 -5.39 2.80
N ARG A 84 16.26 -4.14 3.12
CA ARG A 84 15.53 -3.85 4.36
C ARG A 84 14.16 -4.56 4.33
N PRO A 85 13.76 -5.24 5.41
CA PRO A 85 12.46 -5.89 5.47
C PRO A 85 11.32 -4.93 5.12
N LEU A 86 10.40 -5.39 4.28
CA LEU A 86 9.17 -4.67 3.95
C LEU A 86 7.99 -5.51 4.42
N ASN A 87 7.05 -4.90 5.15
CA ASN A 87 5.76 -5.53 5.44
C ASN A 87 4.66 -4.94 4.57
N ILE A 88 3.81 -5.80 4.03
CA ILE A 88 2.60 -5.45 3.30
C ILE A 88 1.41 -5.99 4.10
N ILE A 89 0.41 -5.14 4.36
CA ILE A 89 -0.76 -5.46 5.17
C ILE A 89 -2.02 -4.94 4.46
N ALA A 90 -2.88 -5.84 3.98
CA ALA A 90 -4.16 -5.47 3.41
C ALA A 90 -5.22 -5.38 4.52
N CYS A 91 -5.55 -4.15 4.94
CA CYS A 91 -6.57 -3.83 5.95
C CYS A 91 -7.96 -3.82 5.32
N GLU A 92 -8.33 -4.93 4.69
CA GLU A 92 -9.62 -5.10 4.01
C GLU A 92 -10.62 -5.82 4.91
N ASN A 93 -11.91 -5.60 4.69
CA ASN A 93 -12.97 -6.43 5.27
C ASN A 93 -13.04 -7.79 4.55
N MET A 94 -11.98 -8.58 4.71
CA MET A 94 -11.78 -9.88 4.07
C MET A 94 -10.97 -10.80 4.98
N VAL A 95 -11.34 -12.08 5.01
CA VAL A 95 -10.49 -13.09 5.65
C VAL A 95 -9.22 -13.30 4.81
N ARG A 96 -8.06 -13.10 5.44
CA ARG A 96 -6.74 -13.26 4.83
C ARG A 96 -6.55 -12.44 3.55
N GLY A 97 -6.96 -11.17 3.58
CA GLY A 97 -6.85 -10.25 2.45
C GLY A 97 -5.42 -10.10 1.94
N THR A 98 -4.44 -10.07 2.84
CA THR A 98 -3.03 -9.92 2.47
C THR A 98 -2.48 -11.17 1.78
N SER A 99 -2.88 -12.36 2.22
CA SER A 99 -2.56 -13.62 1.53
C SER A 99 -3.13 -13.67 0.11
N GLN A 100 -4.32 -13.12 -0.12
CA GLN A 100 -4.89 -13.01 -1.47
C GLN A 100 -4.10 -12.02 -2.32
N LEU A 101 -3.79 -10.83 -1.77
CA LEU A 101 -2.92 -9.85 -2.43
C LEU A 101 -1.55 -10.46 -2.81
N LYS A 102 -0.94 -11.25 -1.90
CA LYS A 102 0.31 -11.97 -2.17
C LYS A 102 0.21 -12.82 -3.43
N GLN A 103 -0.87 -13.58 -3.60
CA GLN A 103 -1.05 -14.43 -4.78
C GLN A 103 -1.11 -13.61 -6.07
N HIS A 104 -1.80 -12.47 -6.07
CA HIS A 104 -1.83 -11.59 -7.24
C HIS A 104 -0.45 -10.98 -7.53
N VAL A 105 0.27 -10.53 -6.50
CA VAL A 105 1.61 -9.95 -6.66
C VAL A 105 2.60 -10.98 -7.21
N LEU A 106 2.65 -12.18 -6.64
CA LEU A 106 3.61 -13.22 -7.05
C LEU A 106 3.41 -13.65 -8.52
N LYS A 107 2.16 -13.69 -9.01
CA LYS A 107 1.84 -13.99 -10.42
C LYS A 107 2.37 -12.96 -11.41
N LEU A 108 2.62 -11.74 -10.95
CA LEU A 108 3.05 -10.61 -11.78
C LEU A 108 4.55 -10.33 -11.65
N LEU A 109 5.26 -11.04 -10.78
CA LEU A 109 6.71 -10.92 -10.66
C LEU A 109 7.41 -11.58 -11.86
N PRO A 110 8.47 -10.95 -12.41
CA PRO A 110 9.36 -11.61 -13.35
C PRO A 110 10.05 -12.83 -12.74
N GLU A 111 10.55 -13.72 -13.60
CA GLU A 111 11.36 -14.86 -13.19
C GLU A 111 12.56 -14.42 -12.33
N GLY A 112 12.95 -15.24 -11.36
CA GLY A 112 14.06 -14.97 -10.44
C GLY A 112 13.77 -14.00 -9.28
N HIS A 113 12.65 -13.26 -9.29
CA HIS A 113 12.34 -12.29 -8.22
C HIS A 113 11.54 -12.87 -7.05
N GLN A 114 10.87 -14.01 -7.26
CA GLN A 114 9.97 -14.58 -6.25
C GLN A 114 10.72 -15.00 -4.97
N GLU A 115 11.88 -15.64 -5.09
CA GLU A 115 12.68 -16.08 -3.94
C GLU A 115 13.08 -14.89 -3.07
N TRP A 116 13.60 -13.84 -3.72
CA TRP A 116 13.96 -12.60 -3.03
C TRP A 116 12.77 -11.96 -2.32
N VAL A 117 11.61 -11.89 -2.97
CA VAL A 117 10.39 -11.34 -2.36
C VAL A 117 9.94 -12.18 -1.16
N VAL A 118 9.99 -13.51 -1.26
CA VAL A 118 9.62 -14.40 -0.14
C VAL A 118 10.56 -14.24 1.05
N GLU A 119 11.85 -13.97 0.81
CA GLU A 119 12.85 -13.77 1.85
C GLU A 119 12.75 -12.38 2.53
N HIS A 120 12.46 -11.33 1.77
CA HIS A 120 12.58 -9.94 2.24
C HIS A 120 11.24 -9.23 2.51
N VAL A 121 10.12 -9.80 2.05
CA VAL A 121 8.80 -9.16 2.12
C VAL A 121 7.80 -10.01 2.92
N GLY A 122 7.35 -9.46 4.04
CA GLY A 122 6.26 -10.03 4.84
C GLY A 122 4.90 -9.65 4.27
N PHE A 123 4.08 -10.64 3.91
CA PHE A 123 2.66 -10.45 3.62
C PHE A 123 1.87 -10.86 4.86
N VAL A 124 1.49 -9.88 5.68
CA VAL A 124 0.90 -10.10 7.00
C VAL A 124 -0.61 -9.93 6.93
N ASP A 125 -1.35 -11.02 7.15
CA ASP A 125 -2.81 -10.96 7.26
C ASP A 125 -3.23 -10.15 8.49
N SER A 126 -4.31 -9.37 8.36
CA SER A 126 -4.90 -8.60 9.43
C SER A 126 -6.41 -8.87 9.56
N ALA A 127 -6.96 -8.46 10.69
CA ALA A 127 -8.39 -8.31 10.90
C ALA A 127 -8.60 -6.88 11.42
N VAL A 128 -9.53 -6.14 10.81
CA VAL A 128 -9.85 -4.75 11.15
C VAL A 128 -11.35 -4.64 11.43
N ASP A 129 -11.71 -3.84 12.43
CA ASP A 129 -13.07 -3.54 12.88
C ASP A 129 -13.20 -2.02 13.03
#